data_AF-A0A962QJ88-F1
#
_entry.id   AF-A0A962QJ88-F1
#
_cell.length_a   1.000
_cell.length_b   1.000
_cell.length_c   1.000
_cell.angle_alpha   90.00
_cell.angle_beta   90.00
_cell.angle_gamma   90.00
#
_symmetry.space_group_name_H-M   'P 1'
#
loop_
_entity.id
_entity.type
_entity.pdbx_description
1 polymer ?
#
loop_
_entity_poly.entity_id
_entity_poly.type
_entity_poly.pdbx_seq_one_letter_code
_entity_poly.pdbx_strand_id
1 'polypeptide(L)'
;LTPNNPWSNKLLMRARTLGGRLPAYSKSRQGGKAMMETVKNGGALGILIDQKYNQGINVPFFGLEAMTNPFFVQLAQKYSCALVPIRNRRLDGANFSLSVYKSLEIFEDDGKPRAIEDVIGDAHALLEEFILETPEQWLWLHRRWKD
;
A
#
# COMPACT_ATOMS: atom_id res chain seq x y z
N LEU A 1 12.22 2.44 2.57
CA LEU A 1 13.69 2.36 2.52
C LEU A 1 14.22 3.60 1.82
N THR A 2 14.83 4.50 2.58
CA THR A 2 15.69 5.56 2.05
C THR A 2 17.09 4.96 2.06
N PRO A 3 17.79 4.83 0.93
CA PRO A 3 19.14 4.27 0.93
C PRO A 3 20.06 5.15 1.75
N ASN A 4 20.90 4.55 2.59
CA ASN A 4 21.96 5.28 3.30
C ASN A 4 23.01 5.85 2.33
N ASN A 5 23.05 5.37 1.08
CA ASN A 5 23.92 5.88 0.03
C ASN A 5 23.24 7.04 -0.73
N PRO A 6 23.86 8.24 -0.79
CA PRO A 6 23.27 9.42 -1.44
C PRO A 6 23.08 9.26 -2.96
N TRP A 7 23.95 8.52 -3.65
CA TRP A 7 23.85 8.27 -5.09
C TRP A 7 22.68 7.35 -5.41
N SER A 8 22.54 6.25 -4.66
CA SER A 8 21.40 5.35 -4.76
C SER A 8 20.09 6.09 -4.44
N ASN A 9 20.10 6.97 -3.43
CA ASN A 9 18.94 7.77 -3.08
C ASN A 9 18.54 8.72 -4.22
N LYS A 10 19.51 9.40 -4.86
CA LYS A 10 19.25 10.28 -6.00
C LYS A 10 18.61 9.53 -7.17
N LEU A 11 19.14 8.35 -7.51
CA LEU A 11 18.59 7.51 -8.57
C LEU A 11 17.16 7.05 -8.25
N LEU A 12 16.94 6.57 -7.02
CA LEU A 12 15.62 6.11 -6.57
C LEU A 12 14.59 7.25 -6.53
N MET A 13 14.97 8.44 -6.08
CA MET A 13 14.08 9.59 -6.07
C MET A 13 13.71 10.02 -7.49
N ARG A 14 14.67 10.02 -8.43
CA ARG A 14 14.38 10.29 -9.85
C ARG A 14 13.39 9.27 -10.42
N ALA A 15 13.54 7.99 -10.10
CA ALA A 15 12.61 6.95 -10.56
C ALA A 15 11.22 7.08 -9.91
N ARG A 16 11.15 7.19 -8.58
CA ARG A 16 9.89 7.29 -7.81
C ARG A 16 9.05 8.51 -8.20
N THR A 17 9.71 9.61 -8.52
CA THR A 17 9.03 10.85 -8.91
C THR A 17 8.79 10.93 -10.41
N LEU A 18 9.18 9.92 -11.20
CA LEU A 18 9.19 9.98 -12.67
C LEU A 18 9.85 11.27 -13.20
N GLY A 19 10.99 11.64 -12.60
CA GLY A 19 11.70 12.87 -12.91
C GLY A 19 11.01 14.15 -12.40
N GLY A 20 10.26 14.06 -11.30
CA GLY A 20 9.55 15.19 -10.67
C GLY A 20 8.07 15.34 -11.05
N ARG A 21 7.54 14.45 -11.90
CA ARG A 21 6.13 14.46 -12.33
C ARG A 21 5.17 13.91 -11.28
N LEU A 22 5.66 13.05 -10.39
CA LEU A 22 4.90 12.49 -9.28
C LEU A 22 5.55 12.87 -7.95
N PRO A 23 4.76 13.32 -6.96
CA PRO A 23 5.27 13.52 -5.62
C PRO A 23 5.58 12.16 -4.98
N ALA A 24 6.70 12.09 -4.24
CA ALA A 24 7.07 10.93 -3.45
C ALA A 24 7.13 11.34 -1.97
N TYR A 25 6.40 10.62 -1.12
CA TYR A 25 6.27 10.95 0.28
C TYR A 25 7.15 10.03 1.14
N SER A 26 7.75 10.60 2.19
CA SER A 26 8.48 9.81 3.18
C SER A 26 7.52 9.16 4.16
N LYS A 27 7.94 8.07 4.82
CA LYS A 27 7.19 7.45 5.93
C LYS A 27 7.27 8.27 7.25
N SER A 28 7.60 9.56 7.17
CA SER A 28 7.72 10.46 8.33
C SER A 28 6.39 11.12 8.64
N ARG A 29 6.27 11.75 9.82
CA ARG A 29 5.10 12.57 10.18
C ARG A 29 4.83 13.67 9.15
N GLN A 30 5.87 14.28 8.60
CA GLN A 30 5.73 15.32 7.57
C GLN A 30 5.22 14.72 6.25
N GLY A 31 5.71 13.55 5.86
CA GLY A 31 5.19 12.82 4.70
C GLY A 31 3.73 12.41 4.87
N GLY A 32 3.32 12.00 6.08
CA GLY A 32 1.92 11.74 6.42
C GLY A 32 1.01 12.96 6.22
N LYS A 33 1.45 14.15 6.65
CA LYS A 33 0.72 15.40 6.41
C LYS A 33 0.57 15.72 4.93
N ALA A 34 1.66 15.62 4.17
CA ALA A 34 1.64 15.88 2.74
C ALA A 34 0.75 14.89 1.97
N MET A 35 0.71 13.61 2.39
CA MET A 35 -0.25 12.64 1.86
C MET A 35 -1.70 13.05 2.13
N MET A 36 -2.02 13.45 3.37
CA MET A 36 -3.38 13.95 3.70
C MET A 36 -3.77 15.18 2.89
N GLU A 37 -2.86 16.14 2.71
CA GLU A 37 -3.09 17.33 1.87
C GLU A 37 -3.36 16.96 0.40
N THR A 38 -2.65 15.96 -0.12
CA THR A 38 -2.82 15.50 -1.50
C THR A 38 -4.22 14.95 -1.73
N VAL A 39 -4.71 14.07 -0.85
CA VAL A 39 -6.08 13.53 -0.96
C VAL A 39 -7.12 14.62 -0.74
N LYS A 40 -6.91 15.51 0.24
CA LYS A 40 -7.82 16.64 0.51
C LYS A 40 -8.00 17.55 -0.73
N ASN A 41 -6.96 17.69 -1.55
CA ASN A 41 -6.99 18.50 -2.76
C ASN A 41 -7.46 17.73 -4.01
N GLY A 42 -8.05 16.54 -3.85
CA GLY A 42 -8.56 15.71 -4.96
C GLY A 42 -7.48 14.93 -5.71
N GLY A 43 -6.26 14.84 -5.18
CA GLY A 43 -5.18 14.03 -5.74
C GLY A 43 -5.31 12.54 -5.38
N ALA A 44 -4.63 11.69 -6.15
CA ALA A 44 -4.53 10.25 -5.89
C ALA A 44 -3.23 9.90 -5.17
N LEU A 45 -3.26 8.86 -4.33
CA LEU A 45 -2.09 8.31 -3.66
C LEU A 45 -1.92 6.82 -3.97
N GLY A 46 -0.69 6.42 -4.31
CA GLY A 46 -0.29 5.03 -4.34
C GLY A 46 0.38 4.64 -3.02
N ILE A 47 -0.09 3.56 -2.39
CA ILE A 47 0.46 3.03 -1.13
C ILE A 47 0.76 1.55 -1.31
N LEU A 48 1.97 1.12 -0.94
CA LEU A 48 2.32 -0.29 -0.84
C LEU A 48 1.89 -0.81 0.53
N ILE A 49 1.14 -1.91 0.55
CA ILE A 49 0.52 -2.47 1.77
C ILE A 49 1.21 -3.75 2.27
N ASP A 50 2.10 -4.33 1.48
CA ASP A 50 2.72 -5.65 1.69
C ASP A 50 3.99 -5.61 2.54
N GLN A 51 4.32 -4.46 3.14
CA GLN A 51 5.48 -4.29 4.01
C GLN A 51 5.08 -4.26 5.49
N LYS A 52 5.88 -4.93 6.33
CA LYS A 52 5.78 -4.82 7.79
C LYS A 52 5.89 -3.37 8.25
N TYR A 53 4.95 -2.95 9.08
CA TYR A 53 4.96 -1.65 9.73
C TYR A 53 4.91 -1.82 11.25
N ASN A 54 6.02 -1.55 11.94
CA ASN A 54 6.15 -1.84 13.38
C ASN A 54 5.19 -1.07 14.29
N GLN A 55 4.58 0.01 13.79
CA GLN A 55 3.55 0.80 14.49
C GLN A 55 2.15 0.51 13.91
N GLY A 56 2.01 -0.58 13.16
CA GLY A 56 0.76 -1.03 12.57
C GLY A 56 -0.13 -1.75 13.58
N ILE A 57 -1.23 -2.28 13.07
CA ILE A 57 -2.12 -3.18 13.80
C ILE A 57 -1.91 -4.62 13.32
N ASN A 58 -2.21 -5.57 14.19
CA ASN A 58 -2.17 -7.00 13.87
C ASN A 58 -3.42 -7.37 13.08
N VAL A 59 -3.23 -7.87 11.87
CA VAL A 59 -4.30 -8.41 11.04
C VAL A 59 -3.79 -9.71 10.42
N PRO A 60 -4.61 -10.78 10.39
CA PRO A 60 -4.24 -12.05 9.76
C PRO A 60 -3.80 -11.87 8.30
N PHE A 61 -2.67 -12.49 7.95
CA PHE A 61 -2.15 -12.60 6.59
C PHE A 61 -1.47 -13.96 6.43
N PHE A 62 -1.96 -14.80 5.54
CA PHE A 62 -1.66 -16.23 5.42
C PHE A 62 -1.84 -16.98 6.75
N GLY A 63 -2.90 -16.64 7.49
CA GLY A 63 -3.22 -17.25 8.79
C GLY A 63 -2.29 -16.85 9.94
N LEU A 64 -1.34 -15.93 9.72
CA LEU A 64 -0.42 -15.44 10.74
C LEU A 64 -0.60 -13.93 10.96
N GLU A 65 -0.42 -13.47 12.19
CA GLU A 65 -0.56 -12.05 12.52
C GLU A 65 0.53 -11.20 11.85
N ALA A 66 0.11 -10.26 11.00
CA ALA A 66 1.01 -9.37 10.28
C ALA A 66 0.77 -7.91 10.67
N MET A 67 1.83 -7.28 11.19
CA MET A 67 1.83 -5.86 11.54
C MET A 67 1.66 -4.99 10.29
N THR A 68 0.47 -4.40 10.13
CA THR A 68 0.03 -3.74 8.89
C THR A 68 -0.32 -2.29 9.13
N ASN A 69 0.05 -1.42 8.20
CA ASN A 69 -0.17 0.02 8.34
C ASN A 69 -1.65 0.37 8.11
N PRO A 70 -2.40 0.84 9.13
CA PRO A 70 -3.81 1.18 8.97
C PRO A 70 -4.05 2.49 8.20
N PHE A 71 -2.99 3.25 7.92
CA PHE A 71 -3.09 4.61 7.37
C PHE A 71 -3.88 4.68 6.06
N PHE A 72 -3.78 3.67 5.19
CA PHE A 72 -4.49 3.71 3.90
C PHE A 72 -6.01 3.62 4.07
N VAL A 73 -6.50 2.78 4.99
CA VAL A 73 -7.94 2.68 5.32
C VAL A 73 -8.41 3.93 6.05
N GLN A 74 -7.65 4.38 7.06
CA GLN A 74 -7.97 5.58 7.82
C GLN A 74 -8.08 6.81 6.92
N LEU A 75 -7.17 6.95 5.95
CA LEU A 75 -7.19 8.05 5.00
C LEU A 75 -8.40 7.96 4.08
N ALA A 76 -8.70 6.76 3.58
CA ALA A 76 -9.83 6.53 2.70
C ALA A 76 -11.17 6.82 3.37
N GLN A 77 -11.36 6.36 4.61
CA GLN A 77 -12.56 6.63 5.40
C GLN A 77 -12.67 8.11 5.78
N LYS A 78 -11.57 8.75 6.20
CA LYS A 78 -11.59 10.16 6.63
C LYS A 78 -11.98 11.12 5.52
N TYR A 79 -11.56 10.84 4.29
CA TYR A 79 -11.83 11.70 3.13
C TYR A 79 -12.88 11.11 2.18
N SER A 80 -13.57 10.04 2.60
CA SER A 80 -14.56 9.31 1.80
C SER A 80 -14.08 9.02 0.38
N CYS A 81 -12.82 8.61 0.22
CA CYS A 81 -12.24 8.30 -1.08
C CYS A 81 -12.22 6.79 -1.35
N ALA A 82 -12.32 6.41 -2.62
CA ALA A 82 -12.26 5.01 -3.03
C ALA A 82 -10.91 4.38 -2.65
N LEU A 83 -10.95 3.16 -2.12
CA LEU A 83 -9.77 2.36 -1.83
C LEU A 83 -9.64 1.27 -2.89
N VAL A 84 -8.88 1.57 -3.95
CA VAL A 84 -8.81 0.75 -5.16
C VAL A 84 -7.57 -0.14 -5.14
N PRO A 85 -7.71 -1.47 -5.09
CA PRO A 85 -6.58 -2.38 -5.20
C PRO A 85 -5.98 -2.35 -6.62
N ILE A 86 -4.66 -2.37 -6.69
CA ILE A 86 -3.91 -2.40 -7.96
C ILE A 86 -2.83 -3.47 -7.84
N ARG A 87 -2.79 -4.39 -8.80
CA ARG A 87 -1.73 -5.42 -8.90
C ARG A 87 -0.82 -5.11 -10.07
N ASN A 88 0.49 -5.18 -9.82
CA ASN A 88 1.51 -5.22 -10.85
C ASN A 88 2.02 -6.67 -10.98
N ARG A 89 1.93 -7.24 -12.18
CA ARG A 89 2.43 -8.57 -12.49
C ARG A 89 3.43 -8.49 -13.63
N ARG A 90 4.61 -9.06 -13.45
CA ARG A 90 5.59 -9.25 -14.54
C ARG A 90 5.09 -10.35 -15.46
N LEU A 91 5.13 -10.09 -16.77
CA LEU A 91 4.79 -11.06 -17.80
C LEU A 91 6.06 -11.82 -18.21
N ASP A 92 6.83 -11.24 -19.11
CA ASP A 92 8.14 -11.75 -19.54
C ASP A 92 9.14 -10.59 -19.70
N GLY A 93 10.40 -10.85 -19.36
CA GLY A 93 11.46 -9.85 -19.35
C GLY A 93 11.08 -8.59 -18.57
N ALA A 94 11.08 -7.45 -19.26
CA ALA A 94 10.73 -6.13 -18.71
C ALA A 94 9.29 -5.70 -19.03
N ASN A 95 8.39 -6.63 -19.31
CA ASN A 95 6.98 -6.36 -19.57
C ASN A 95 6.13 -6.60 -18.31
N PHE A 96 5.21 -5.67 -18.04
CA PHE A 96 4.36 -5.70 -16.85
C PHE A 96 2.90 -5.46 -17.23
N SER A 97 2.00 -6.17 -16.57
CA SER A 97 0.57 -5.93 -16.58
C SER A 97 0.16 -5.22 -15.30
N LEU A 98 -0.61 -4.16 -15.42
CA LEU A 98 -1.24 -3.47 -14.30
C LEU A 98 -2.73 -3.77 -14.33
N SER A 99 -3.24 -4.40 -13.28
CA SER A 99 -4.67 -4.69 -13.12
C SER A 99 -5.25 -3.81 -12.03
N VAL A 100 -6.38 -3.17 -12.33
CA VAL A 100 -7.15 -2.34 -11.39
C VAL A 100 -8.41 -3.10 -11.03
N TYR A 101 -8.66 -3.27 -9.73
CA TYR A 101 -9.77 -4.06 -9.22
C TYR A 101 -10.89 -3.16 -8.72
N LYS A 102 -12.05 -3.76 -8.41
CA LYS A 102 -13.15 -3.04 -7.75
C LYS A 102 -12.64 -2.45 -6.43
N SER A 103 -13.08 -1.23 -6.10
CA SER A 103 -12.82 -0.63 -4.78
C SER A 103 -13.27 -1.57 -3.67
N LEU A 104 -12.48 -1.64 -2.61
CA LEU A 104 -12.92 -2.26 -1.36
C LEU A 104 -14.06 -1.43 -0.77
N GLU A 105 -15.03 -2.11 -0.16
CA GLU A 105 -16.08 -1.47 0.60
C GLU A 105 -15.48 -1.04 1.95
N ILE A 106 -15.46 0.26 2.22
CA ILE A 106 -14.81 0.82 3.43
C ILE A 106 -15.82 1.45 4.41
N PHE A 107 -17.09 1.49 4.01
CA PHE A 107 -18.24 1.90 4.81
C PHE A 107 -19.28 0.78 4.79
N GLU A 108 -20.06 0.68 5.85
CA GLU A 108 -21.27 -0.12 5.93
C GLU A 108 -22.36 0.46 5.02
N ASP A 109 -23.42 -0.31 4.75
CA ASP A 109 -24.57 0.16 3.96
C ASP A 109 -25.26 1.39 4.56
N ASP A 110 -25.16 1.58 5.88
CA ASP A 110 -25.69 2.75 6.59
C ASP A 110 -24.74 3.97 6.59
N GLY A 111 -23.61 3.88 5.89
CA GLY A 111 -22.62 4.93 5.74
C GLY A 111 -21.62 5.06 6.90
N LYS A 112 -21.69 4.21 7.92
CA LYS A 112 -20.67 4.19 8.99
C LYS A 112 -19.36 3.58 8.48
N PRO A 113 -18.19 4.07 8.91
CA PRO A 113 -16.93 3.43 8.56
C PRO A 113 -16.89 1.99 9.08
N ARG A 114 -16.52 1.03 8.22
CA ARG A 114 -16.22 -0.35 8.64
C ARG A 114 -15.03 -0.38 9.60
N ALA A 115 -14.90 -1.43 10.42
CA ALA A 115 -13.71 -1.63 11.23
C ALA A 115 -12.46 -1.67 10.33
N ILE A 116 -11.37 -1.03 10.78
CA ILE A 116 -10.15 -0.91 9.99
C ILE A 116 -9.54 -2.29 9.74
N GLU A 117 -9.58 -3.14 10.76
CA GLU A 117 -9.11 -4.52 10.75
C GLU A 117 -9.79 -5.35 9.66
N ASP A 118 -11.11 -5.22 9.51
CA ASP A 118 -11.88 -5.96 8.51
C ASP A 118 -11.53 -5.53 7.08
N VAL A 119 -11.41 -4.22 6.84
CA VAL A 119 -11.00 -3.69 5.53
C VAL A 119 -9.58 -4.11 5.18
N ILE A 120 -8.66 -4.13 6.16
CA ILE A 120 -7.31 -4.66 5.94
C ILE A 120 -7.35 -6.17 5.69
N GLY A 121 -8.23 -6.90 6.38
CA GLY A 121 -8.46 -8.33 6.15
C GLY A 121 -8.88 -8.62 4.70
N ASP A 122 -9.83 -7.84 4.17
CA ASP A 122 -10.25 -7.95 2.76
C ASP A 122 -9.08 -7.64 1.80
N ALA A 123 -8.28 -6.62 2.11
CA ALA A 123 -7.08 -6.29 1.33
C ALA A 123 -6.01 -7.39 1.40
N HIS A 124 -5.85 -8.03 2.56
CA HIS A 124 -4.96 -9.17 2.75
C HIS A 124 -5.43 -10.38 1.96
N ALA A 125 -6.72 -10.73 2.00
CA ALA A 125 -7.26 -11.85 1.22
C ALA A 125 -6.97 -11.69 -0.28
N LEU A 126 -7.20 -10.50 -0.85
CA LEU A 126 -6.83 -10.22 -2.24
C LEU A 126 -5.32 -10.34 -2.48
N LEU A 127 -4.50 -9.85 -1.56
CA LEU A 127 -3.05 -9.94 -1.67
C LEU A 127 -2.58 -11.41 -1.59
N GLU A 128 -3.19 -12.23 -0.74
CA GLU A 128 -2.93 -13.67 -0.64
C GLU A 128 -3.24 -14.38 -1.95
N GLU A 129 -4.41 -14.11 -2.55
CA GLU A 129 -4.77 -14.63 -3.88
C GLU A 129 -3.71 -14.26 -4.92
N PHE A 130 -3.31 -12.99 -4.97
CA PHE A 130 -2.31 -12.52 -5.94
C PHE A 130 -0.94 -13.17 -5.76
N ILE A 131 -0.55 -13.43 -4.51
CA ILE A 131 0.71 -14.09 -4.18
C ILE A 131 0.62 -15.58 -4.51
N LEU A 132 -0.49 -16.25 -4.20
CA LEU A 132 -0.66 -17.68 -4.51
C LEU A 132 -0.65 -17.96 -6.01
N GLU A 133 -1.16 -17.04 -6.83
CA GLU A 133 -1.12 -17.18 -8.29
C GLU A 133 0.30 -17.07 -8.88
N THR A 134 1.15 -16.22 -8.31
CA THR A 134 2.51 -15.95 -8.81
C THR A 134 3.49 -15.75 -7.65
N PRO A 135 3.74 -16.78 -6.83
CA PRO A 135 4.50 -16.65 -5.59
C PRO A 135 5.93 -16.19 -5.85
N GLU A 136 6.54 -16.61 -6.95
CA GLU A 136 7.89 -16.22 -7.35
C GLU A 136 8.07 -14.71 -7.59
N GLN A 137 6.98 -13.96 -7.81
CA GLN A 137 7.02 -12.52 -8.04
C GLN A 137 6.86 -11.68 -6.78
N TRP A 138 6.47 -12.28 -5.65
CA TRP A 138 6.41 -11.55 -4.39
C TRP A 138 7.80 -11.36 -3.81
N LEU A 139 8.05 -10.20 -3.20
CA LEU A 139 9.38 -9.85 -2.68
C LEU A 139 9.61 -10.48 -1.29
N TRP A 140 9.85 -11.80 -1.27
CA TRP A 140 10.07 -12.63 -0.06
C TRP A 140 11.23 -12.17 0.85
N LEU A 141 12.08 -11.26 0.37
CA LEU A 141 13.18 -10.66 1.14
C LEU A 141 12.68 -9.85 2.35
N HIS A 142 11.42 -9.43 2.36
CA HIS A 142 10.83 -8.71 3.48
C HIS A 142 10.37 -9.69 4.58
N ARG A 143 10.92 -9.54 5.79
CA ARG A 143 10.41 -10.21 7.00
C ARG A 143 9.03 -9.66 7.36
N ARG A 144 7.99 -10.17 6.71
CA ARG A 144 6.61 -9.72 6.84
C ARG A 144 6.06 -9.98 8.24
N TRP A 145 6.34 -11.16 8.77
CA TRP A 145 5.97 -11.58 10.11
C TRP A 145 7.09 -11.26 11.13
N LYS A 146 6.74 -11.28 12.42
CA LYS A 146 7.73 -11.40 13.50
C LYS A 146 7.84 -12.89 13.75
N ASP A 147 8.87 -13.53 13.22
CA ASP A 147 9.48 -14.62 13.99
C ASP A 147 10.17 -13.97 15.20
#